data_AF-A0AAD6UMG0-F1
#
_entry.id   AF-A0AAD6UMG0-F1
#
_cell.length_a   1.000
_cell.length_b   1.000
_cell.length_c   1.000
_cell.angle_alpha   90.00
_cell.angle_beta   90.00
_cell.angle_gamma   90.00
#
_symmetry.space_group_name_H-M   'P 1'
#
loop_
_entity.id
_entity.type
_entity.pdbx_description
1 polymer ?
#
loop_
_entity_poly.entity_id
_entity_poly.type
_entity_poly.pdbx_seq_one_letter_code
_entity_poly.pdbx_strand_id
1 'polypeptide(L)'
;MFLAGLAGLRRDANLHDLSFAQLSTFTRLLSLLKNDILLCQPHNISTDAPPSFLPPTVRLFASGALGVPADAVPKLWDALKDDVWALCDTTLSATEENLFREHGWKLGLMPMTCP
;
A
#
# COMPACT_ATOMS: atom_id res chain seq x y z
N MET A 1 -14.14 6.73 -5.38
CA MET A 1 -14.14 6.99 -6.84
C MET A 1 -13.30 5.88 -7.47
N PHE A 2 -13.82 4.64 -7.52
CA PHE A 2 -12.98 3.43 -7.68
C PHE A 2 -12.64 3.05 -9.14
N LEU A 3 -13.31 3.59 -10.16
CA LEU A 3 -13.30 2.95 -11.49
C LEU A 3 -12.17 3.37 -12.44
N ALA A 4 -11.58 4.56 -12.29
CA ALA A 4 -10.59 5.06 -13.25
C ALA A 4 -9.22 4.38 -13.11
N GLY A 5 -8.74 4.16 -11.87
CA GLY A 5 -7.45 3.52 -11.60
C GLY A 5 -7.39 2.05 -12.01
N LEU A 6 -8.51 1.32 -11.84
CA LEU A 6 -8.59 -0.12 -12.12
C LEU A 6 -8.45 -0.46 -13.62
N ALA A 7 -8.83 0.45 -14.52
CA ALA A 7 -8.67 0.24 -15.96
C ALA A 7 -7.20 0.20 -16.40
N GLY A 8 -6.30 0.85 -15.65
CA GLY A 8 -4.86 0.75 -15.82
C GLY A 8 -4.32 -0.62 -15.38
N LEU A 9 -4.79 -1.11 -14.23
CA LEU A 9 -4.35 -2.38 -13.63
C LEU A 9 -4.73 -3.59 -14.48
N ARG A 10 -5.94 -3.59 -15.09
CA ARG A 10 -6.42 -4.72 -15.92
C ARG A 10 -5.57 -4.99 -17.17
N ARG A 11 -4.75 -4.02 -17.61
CA ARG A 11 -3.87 -4.17 -18.78
C ARG A 11 -2.49 -4.74 -18.42
N ASP A 12 -2.20 -4.90 -17.13
CA ASP A 12 -0.91 -5.40 -16.66
C ASP A 12 -0.98 -6.91 -16.40
N ALA A 13 -0.08 -7.67 -17.02
CA ALA A 13 -0.05 -9.13 -16.89
C ALA A 13 0.15 -9.60 -15.42
N ASN A 14 0.75 -8.78 -14.56
CA ASN A 14 0.99 -9.12 -13.16
C ASN A 14 -0.12 -8.64 -12.22
N LEU A 15 -1.05 -7.81 -12.69
CA LEU A 15 -2.11 -7.19 -11.86
C LEU A 15 -3.53 -7.48 -12.35
N HIS A 16 -3.70 -8.11 -13.52
CA HIS A 16 -5.01 -8.38 -14.12
C HIS A 16 -5.88 -9.36 -13.32
N ASP A 17 -5.26 -10.26 -12.55
CA ASP A 17 -5.94 -11.28 -11.73
C ASP A 17 -6.14 -10.87 -10.27
N LEU A 18 -5.79 -9.62 -9.90
CA LEU A 18 -5.97 -9.17 -8.52
C LEU A 18 -7.45 -9.13 -8.16
N SER A 19 -7.80 -9.92 -7.15
CA SER A 19 -9.14 -9.91 -6.57
C SER A 19 -9.41 -8.59 -5.84
N PHE A 20 -10.68 -8.22 -5.73
CA PHE A 20 -11.09 -7.08 -4.91
C PHE A 20 -10.58 -7.19 -3.47
N ALA A 21 -10.53 -8.40 -2.92
CA ALA A 21 -9.98 -8.67 -1.60
C ALA A 21 -8.50 -8.25 -1.50
N GLN A 22 -7.66 -8.60 -2.49
CA GLN A 22 -6.26 -8.19 -2.51
C GLN A 22 -6.08 -6.68 -2.67
N LEU A 23 -6.90 -6.01 -3.49
CA LEU A 23 -6.88 -4.55 -3.62
C LEU A 23 -7.27 -3.88 -2.29
N SER A 24 -8.28 -4.43 -1.60
CA SER A 24 -8.68 -3.98 -0.28
C SER A 24 -7.58 -4.22 0.76
N THR A 25 -6.91 -5.37 0.73
CA THR A 25 -5.78 -5.67 1.60
C THR A 25 -4.63 -4.71 1.36
N PHE A 26 -4.25 -4.43 0.11
CA PHE A 26 -3.24 -3.42 -0.22
C PHE A 26 -3.58 -2.06 0.38
N THR A 27 -4.82 -1.61 0.15
CA THR A 27 -5.28 -0.29 0.61
C THR A 27 -5.18 -0.17 2.13
N ARG A 28 -5.64 -1.20 2.85
CA ARG A 28 -5.62 -1.24 4.32
C ARG A 28 -4.22 -1.39 4.90
N LEU A 29 -3.36 -2.20 4.29
CA LEU A 29 -1.98 -2.37 4.76
C LEU A 29 -1.17 -1.08 4.61
N LEU A 30 -1.30 -0.38 3.49
CA LEU A 30 -0.55 0.85 3.26
C LEU A 30 -1.14 2.03 4.04
N SER A 31 -2.43 2.03 4.38
CA SER A 31 -3.01 3.07 5.24
C SER A 31 -2.42 3.03 6.66
N LEU A 32 -1.95 1.87 7.11
CA LEU A 32 -1.23 1.69 8.37
C LEU A 32 0.24 2.10 8.31
N LEU A 33 0.74 2.46 7.13
CA LEU A 33 2.15 2.80 6.87
C LEU A 33 2.34 4.23 6.36
N LYS A 34 1.33 5.10 6.44
CA LYS A 34 1.43 6.48 5.94
C LYS A 34 2.62 7.24 6.53
N ASN A 35 2.90 7.05 7.81
CA ASN A 35 4.04 7.67 8.48
C ASN A 35 5.38 7.16 7.91
N ASP A 36 5.56 5.85 7.78
CA ASP A 36 6.74 5.25 7.15
C ASP A 36 6.92 5.72 5.71
N ILE A 37 5.81 5.88 4.98
CA ILE A 37 5.80 6.40 3.61
C ILE A 37 6.28 7.86 3.58
N LEU A 38 5.78 8.72 4.49
CA LEU A 38 6.13 10.14 4.58
C LEU A 38 7.56 10.38 5.05
N LEU A 39 8.06 9.58 6.00
CA LEU A 39 9.43 9.72 6.52
C LEU A 39 10.51 9.53 5.45
N CYS A 40 10.17 8.83 4.36
CA CYS A 40 11.05 8.63 3.23
C CYS A 40 10.94 9.73 2.15
N GLN A 41 10.01 10.69 2.30
CA GLN A 41 9.80 11.74 1.32
C GLN A 41 10.66 12.98 1.61
N PRO A 42 10.93 13.81 0.58
CA PRO A 42 11.46 15.14 0.79
C PRO A 42 10.58 15.97 1.75
N HIS A 43 11.20 16.83 2.55
CA HIS A 43 10.57 17.66 3.59
C HIS A 43 9.58 18.70 3.05
N ASN A 44 9.50 18.89 1.73
CA ASN A 44 8.57 19.81 1.08
C ASN A 44 7.29 19.13 0.57
N ILE A 45 7.14 17.82 0.76
CA ILE A 45 5.94 17.09 0.36
C ILE A 45 4.84 17.32 1.40
N SER A 46 3.62 17.60 0.92
CA SER A 46 2.43 17.73 1.77
C SER A 46 2.11 16.41 2.46
N THR A 47 1.78 16.49 3.75
CA THR A 47 1.30 15.35 4.53
C THR A 47 -0.17 15.00 4.24
N ASP A 48 -0.91 15.92 3.63
CA ASP A 48 -2.36 15.79 3.39
C ASP A 48 -2.68 15.09 2.07
N ALA A 49 -1.66 14.83 1.25
CA ALA A 49 -1.80 14.15 -0.02
C ALA A 49 -0.84 12.96 -0.13
N PRO A 50 -1.22 11.87 -0.82
CA PRO A 50 -0.33 10.75 -1.01
C PRO A 50 0.87 11.15 -1.89
N PRO A 51 2.10 10.75 -1.54
CA PRO A 51 3.26 11.04 -2.38
C PRO A 51 3.24 10.26 -3.70
N SER A 52 3.92 10.80 -4.71
CA SER A 52 4.09 10.10 -6.00
C SER A 52 5.01 8.88 -5.88
N PHE A 53 5.91 8.85 -4.90
CA PHE A 53 6.88 7.77 -4.74
C PHE A 53 6.58 6.91 -3.54
N LEU A 54 6.53 5.59 -3.76
CA LEU A 54 6.42 4.59 -2.69
C LEU A 54 7.82 4.07 -2.30
N PRO A 55 8.20 4.10 -1.01
CA PRO A 55 9.52 3.66 -0.58
C PRO A 55 9.83 2.21 -0.94
N PRO A 56 11.10 1.86 -1.23
CA PRO A 56 11.46 0.50 -1.63
C PRO A 56 11.09 -0.58 -0.60
N THR A 57 11.20 -0.28 0.71
CA THR A 57 10.80 -1.17 1.79
C THR A 57 9.30 -1.46 1.78
N VAL A 58 8.48 -0.42 1.62
CA VAL A 58 7.02 -0.54 1.51
C VAL A 58 6.62 -1.30 0.24
N ARG A 59 7.35 -1.10 -0.87
CA ARG A 59 7.16 -1.89 -2.11
C ARG A 59 7.45 -3.37 -1.91
N LEU A 60 8.56 -3.70 -1.25
CA LEU A 60 8.92 -5.09 -0.94
C LEU A 60 7.92 -5.75 0.00
N PHE A 61 7.43 -5.00 1.00
CA PHE A 61 6.39 -5.46 1.90
C PHE A 61 5.10 -5.78 1.15
N ALA A 62 4.58 -4.84 0.36
CA ALA A 62 3.35 -5.04 -0.41
C ALA A 62 3.48 -6.17 -1.42
N SER A 63 4.64 -6.29 -2.08
CA SER A 63 4.97 -7.39 -2.98
C SER A 63 4.86 -8.74 -2.27
N GLY A 64 5.47 -8.88 -1.09
CA GLY A 64 5.40 -10.09 -0.28
C GLY A 64 3.97 -10.39 0.19
N ALA A 65 3.27 -9.39 0.73
CA ALA A 65 1.95 -9.55 1.31
C ALA A 65 0.86 -9.90 0.27
N LEU A 66 0.99 -9.41 -0.98
CA LEU A 66 0.04 -9.69 -2.05
C LEU A 66 0.46 -10.85 -2.96
N GLY A 67 1.71 -11.31 -2.87
CA GLY A 67 2.27 -12.29 -3.80
C GLY A 67 2.45 -11.75 -5.21
N VAL A 68 2.67 -10.45 -5.38
CA VAL A 68 2.88 -9.80 -6.69
C VAL A 68 4.33 -9.35 -6.86
N PRO A 69 4.84 -9.24 -8.10
CA PRO A 69 6.16 -8.67 -8.36
C PRO A 69 6.33 -7.23 -7.84
N ALA A 70 7.49 -6.90 -7.25
CA ALA A 70 7.74 -5.59 -6.62
C ALA A 70 7.84 -4.41 -7.62
N ASP A 71 8.02 -4.70 -8.91
CA ASP A 71 7.94 -3.78 -10.03
C ASP A 71 6.50 -3.47 -10.46
N ALA A 72 5.55 -4.33 -10.10
CA ALA A 72 4.12 -4.10 -10.33
C ALA A 72 3.49 -3.20 -9.24
N VAL A 73 4.05 -3.19 -8.02
CA VAL A 73 3.55 -2.40 -6.88
C VAL A 73 3.42 -0.89 -7.16
N PRO A 74 4.36 -0.20 -7.84
CA PRO A 74 4.19 1.22 -8.19
C PRO A 74 2.93 1.51 -9.00
N LYS A 75 2.53 0.62 -9.92
CA LYS A 75 1.31 0.79 -10.71
C LYS A 75 0.07 0.64 -9.82
N LEU A 76 0.12 -0.28 -8.85
CA LEU A 76 -0.92 -0.45 -7.86
C LEU A 76 -1.04 0.77 -6.95
N TRP A 77 0.10 1.34 -6.54
CA TRP A 77 0.15 2.60 -5.80
C TRP A 77 -0.48 3.74 -6.59
N ASP A 78 -0.09 3.95 -7.85
CA ASP A 78 -0.66 5.02 -8.68
C ASP A 78 -2.19 4.89 -8.85
N ALA A 79 -2.71 3.67 -8.84
CA ALA A 79 -4.15 3.42 -8.96
C ALA A 79 -4.93 3.62 -7.66
N LEU A 80 -4.32 3.39 -6.49
CA LEU A 80 -5.02 3.28 -5.20
C LEU A 80 -4.52 4.26 -4.12
N LYS A 81 -3.49 5.07 -4.39
CA LYS A 81 -2.86 5.93 -3.38
C LYS A 81 -3.83 6.92 -2.73
N ASP A 82 -4.80 7.43 -3.48
CA ASP A 82 -5.80 8.36 -2.95
C ASP A 82 -6.76 7.63 -1.99
N ASP A 83 -7.15 6.39 -2.31
CA ASP A 83 -7.97 5.55 -1.43
C ASP A 83 -7.19 5.14 -0.17
N VAL A 84 -5.89 4.83 -0.30
CA VAL A 84 -4.99 4.60 0.85
C VAL A 84 -4.97 5.84 1.74
N TRP A 85 -4.81 7.03 1.15
CA TRP A 85 -4.68 8.27 1.91
C TRP A 85 -5.99 8.69 2.59
N ALA A 86 -7.13 8.42 1.97
CA ALA A 86 -8.45 8.72 2.52
C ALA A 86 -8.86 7.79 3.69
N LEU A 87 -8.24 6.61 3.81
CA LEU A 87 -8.59 5.62 4.82
C LEU A 87 -7.89 5.94 6.17
N CYS A 88 -8.62 6.36 7.21
CA CYS A 88 -8.03 6.57 8.56
C CYS A 88 -8.50 5.60 9.66
N ASP A 89 -9.54 4.79 9.47
CA ASP A 89 -10.08 3.93 10.54
C ASP A 89 -9.88 2.43 10.26
N THR A 90 -8.63 1.98 10.22
CA THR A 90 -8.33 0.55 10.14
C THR A 90 -7.85 0.04 11.48
N THR A 91 -8.76 -0.54 12.27
CA THR A 91 -8.35 -1.50 13.29
C THR A 91 -7.58 -2.62 12.61
N LEU A 92 -6.37 -2.89 13.11
CA LEU A 92 -5.53 -3.97 12.63
C LEU A 92 -6.24 -5.31 12.85
N SER A 93 -6.53 -6.02 11.78
CA SER A 93 -7.05 -7.39 11.86
C SER A 93 -5.92 -8.39 12.09
N ALA A 94 -6.25 -9.57 12.63
CA ALA A 94 -5.29 -10.65 12.82
C ALA A 94 -4.59 -11.08 11.51
N THR A 95 -5.31 -11.03 10.39
CA THR A 95 -4.73 -11.31 9.07
C THR A 95 -3.69 -10.28 8.68
N GLU A 96 -3.98 -8.99 8.86
CA GLU A 96 -3.03 -7.92 8.56
C GLU A 96 -1.81 -7.99 9.48
N GLU A 97 -2.02 -8.27 10.76
CA GLU A 97 -0.94 -8.45 11.72
C GLU A 97 0.00 -9.60 11.30
N ASN A 98 -0.55 -10.73 10.84
CA ASN A 98 0.26 -11.83 10.32
C ASN A 98 1.08 -11.41 9.08
N LEU A 99 0.48 -10.65 8.16
CA LEU A 99 1.21 -10.13 6.99
C LEU A 99 2.35 -9.20 7.40
N PHE A 100 2.15 -8.34 8.41
CA PHE A 100 3.22 -7.52 8.98
C PHE A 100 4.31 -8.36 9.62
N ARG A 101 3.97 -9.40 10.37
CA ARG A 101 4.93 -10.32 11.00
C ARG A 101 5.79 -11.04 9.96
N GLU A 102 5.17 -11.56 8.90
CA GLU A 102 5.84 -12.37 7.88
C GLU A 102 6.69 -11.53 6.92
N HIS A 103 6.20 -10.35 6.53
CA HIS A 103 6.79 -9.55 5.46
C HIS A 103 7.34 -8.20 5.90
N GLY A 104 6.75 -7.57 6.92
CA GLY A 104 7.05 -6.19 7.32
C GLY A 104 8.14 -6.05 8.39
N TRP A 105 8.15 -6.91 9.40
CA TRP A 105 9.04 -6.75 10.57
C TRP A 105 10.53 -6.82 10.23
N LYS A 106 10.91 -7.73 9.33
CA LYS A 106 12.29 -7.82 8.82
C LYS A 106 12.73 -6.57 8.03
N LEU A 107 11.77 -5.74 7.61
CA LEU A 107 11.99 -4.48 6.89
C LEU A 107 11.86 -3.26 7.82
N GLY A 108 11.64 -3.47 9.13
CA GLY A 108 11.44 -2.40 10.11
C GLY A 108 10.06 -1.75 10.05
N LEU A 109 9.10 -2.33 9.32
CA LEU A 109 7.75 -1.79 9.17
C LEU A 109 6.84 -2.34 10.26
N MET A 110 6.17 -1.43 10.98
CA MET A 110 5.19 -1.78 12.02
C MET A 110 3.88 -1.05 11.73
N PRO A 111 2.72 -1.69 11.95
CA PRO A 111 1.45 -1.03 11.73
C PRO A 111 1.27 0.11 12.73
N MET A 112 1.00 1.31 12.22
CA MET A 112 0.58 2.44 13.05
C MET A 112 -0.90 2.70 12.84
N THR A 113 -1.65 2.76 13.94
CA THR A 113 -3.03 3.28 13.92
C THR A 113 -2.99 4.78 13.64
N CYS A 114 -3.84 5.28 12.74
CA CYS A 114 -4.01 6.72 12.51
C CYS A 114 -4.33 7.38 13.87
N PRO A 115 -3.62 8.46 14.28
CA PRO A 115 -3.93 9.19 15.51
C PRO A 115 -5.25 9.95 15.44
#